data_AF-A0A7J7N431-F1
#
_entry.id   AF-A0A7J7N431-F1
#
_cell.length_a   1.000
_cell.length_b   1.000
_cell.length_c   1.000
_cell.angle_alpha   90.00
_cell.angle_beta   90.00
_cell.angle_gamma   90.00
#
_symmetry.space_group_name_H-M   'P 1'
#
loop_
_entity.id
_entity.type
_entity.pdbx_description
1 polymer ?
#
loop_
_entity_poly.entity_id
_entity_poly.type
_entity_poly.pdbx_seq_one_letter_code
_entity_poly.pdbx_strand_id
1 'polypeptide(L)'
;MEVEKCDLQVSVAGIPKTIDNDIAVIDKSFGFDTAVEVAQKAINAAHVEAESFENGVGIVKLMGRYNGFISMYATLASRDVDCCLIP
;
A
#
# COMPACT_ATOMS: atom_id res chain seq x y z
N MET A 1 -29.14 -1.29 14.52
CA MET A 1 -28.53 -0.08 13.90
C MET A 1 -29.43 1.12 14.20
N GLU A 2 -28.94 2.37 14.21
CA GLU A 2 -29.81 3.54 14.50
C GLU A 2 -31.04 3.61 13.57
N VAL A 3 -30.85 3.23 12.30
CA VAL A 3 -31.90 3.15 11.28
C VAL A 3 -33.06 2.22 11.69
N GLU A 4 -32.77 1.11 12.37
CA GLU A 4 -33.80 0.16 12.86
C GLU A 4 -34.55 0.72 14.08
N LYS A 5 -33.89 1.53 14.90
CA LYS A 5 -34.53 2.17 16.07
C LYS A 5 -35.50 3.28 15.67
N CYS A 6 -35.29 3.89 14.50
CA CYS A 6 -36.09 4.98 13.98
C CYS A 6 -37.19 4.55 12.99
N ASP A 7 -37.37 3.24 12.76
CA ASP A 7 -38.35 2.66 11.81
C ASP A 7 -38.25 3.25 10.39
N LEU A 8 -37.02 3.53 9.94
CA LEU A 8 -36.75 4.11 8.64
C LEU A 8 -36.54 3.01 7.59
N GLN A 9 -37.27 3.08 6.47
CA GLN A 9 -37.06 2.19 5.32
C GLN A 9 -35.87 2.65 4.47
N VAL A 10 -34.66 2.41 4.96
CA VAL A 10 -33.40 2.77 4.28
C VAL A 10 -32.44 1.58 4.26
N SER A 11 -31.77 1.38 3.13
CA SER A 11 -30.67 0.41 3.01
C SER A 11 -29.32 1.06 3.27
N VAL A 12 -28.47 0.39 4.05
CA VAL A 12 -27.09 0.83 4.31
C VAL A 12 -26.14 -0.19 3.70
N ALA A 13 -25.28 0.27 2.78
CA ALA A 13 -24.25 -0.55 2.15
C ALA A 13 -22.87 0.06 2.41
N GLY A 14 -21.93 -0.76 2.90
CA GLY A 14 -20.53 -0.37 3.09
C GLY A 14 -19.67 -0.91 1.96
N ILE A 15 -18.80 -0.06 1.39
CA ILE A 15 -17.76 -0.47 0.45
C ILE A 15 -16.44 -0.41 1.22
N PRO A 16 -15.85 -1.54 1.62
CA PRO A 16 -14.66 -1.53 2.47
C PRO A 16 -13.45 -1.02 1.69
N LYS A 17 -12.79 0.02 2.21
CA LYS A 17 -11.61 0.64 1.59
C LYS A 17 -10.41 0.60 2.53
N THR A 18 -9.36 -0.06 2.06
CA THR A 18 -8.00 0.03 2.60
C THR A 18 -7.03 0.13 1.43
N ILE A 19 -5.94 0.88 1.56
CA ILE A 19 -4.85 0.80 0.57
C ILE A 19 -3.87 -0.32 0.93
N ASP A 20 -3.91 -0.80 2.17
CA ASP A 20 -2.96 -1.77 2.71
C ASP A 20 -3.31 -3.21 2.27
N ASN A 21 -4.42 -3.41 1.55
CA ASN A 21 -4.92 -4.72 1.10
C ASN A 21 -5.10 -5.78 2.20
N ASP A 22 -5.66 -5.37 3.34
CA ASP A 22 -5.79 -6.18 4.56
C ASP A 22 -7.23 -6.58 4.92
N ILE A 23 -8.12 -6.66 3.92
CA ILE A 23 -9.49 -7.14 4.13
C ILE A 23 -9.51 -8.66 3.96
N ALA A 24 -9.67 -9.40 5.06
CA ALA A 24 -9.56 -10.86 5.10
C ALA A 24 -10.52 -11.64 4.17
N VAL A 25 -11.59 -11.01 3.69
CA VAL A 25 -12.64 -11.65 2.87
C VAL A 25 -12.53 -11.36 1.37
N ILE A 26 -11.58 -10.51 0.94
CA ILE A 26 -11.34 -10.21 -0.48
C ILE A 26 -9.84 -10.27 -0.76
N ASP A 27 -9.48 -10.73 -1.96
CA ASP A 27 -8.07 -10.79 -2.37
C ASP A 27 -7.47 -9.41 -2.62
N LYS A 28 -8.33 -8.43 -3.00
CA LYS A 28 -7.90 -7.11 -3.43
C LYS A 28 -8.85 -5.99 -3.04
N SER A 29 -8.33 -4.97 -2.37
CA SER A 29 -9.02 -3.71 -2.10
C SER A 29 -8.72 -2.65 -3.16
N PHE A 30 -9.68 -1.75 -3.38
CA PHE A 30 -9.48 -0.68 -4.34
C PHE A 30 -8.44 0.34 -3.85
N GLY A 31 -7.61 0.82 -4.79
CA GLY A 31 -6.49 1.72 -4.52
C GLY A 31 -5.17 1.03 -4.20
N PHE A 32 -5.15 -0.30 -3.99
CA PHE A 32 -3.91 -1.04 -3.76
C PHE A 32 -2.95 -0.99 -4.96
N ASP A 33 -3.43 -1.28 -6.16
CA ASP A 33 -2.58 -1.25 -7.38
C ASP A 33 -1.98 0.12 -7.63
N THR A 34 -2.81 1.16 -7.52
CA THR A 34 -2.34 2.53 -7.68
C THR A 34 -1.30 2.89 -6.61
N ALA A 35 -1.45 2.40 -5.39
CA ALA A 35 -0.44 2.60 -4.35
C ALA A 35 0.88 1.89 -4.68
N VAL A 36 0.83 0.67 -5.22
CA VAL A 36 2.03 -0.06 -5.68
C VAL A 36 2.71 0.66 -6.83
N GLU A 37 1.97 1.12 -7.84
CA GLU A 37 2.54 1.89 -8.96
C GLU A 37 3.22 3.19 -8.51
N VAL A 38 2.63 3.90 -7.55
CA VAL A 38 3.22 5.11 -6.98
C VAL A 38 4.47 4.78 -6.14
N ALA A 39 4.43 3.69 -5.38
CA ALA A 39 5.58 3.21 -4.61
C ALA A 39 6.77 2.87 -5.50
N GLN A 40 6.55 2.23 -6.65
CA GLN A 40 7.61 1.94 -7.62
C GLN A 40 8.30 3.20 -8.14
N LYS A 41 7.54 4.27 -8.42
CA LYS A 41 8.13 5.55 -8.86
C LYS A 41 9.04 6.15 -7.77
N ALA A 42 8.64 6.03 -6.51
CA ALA A 42 9.44 6.50 -5.39
C ALA A 42 10.72 5.68 -5.20
N ILE A 43 10.63 4.35 -5.34
CA ILE A 43 11.78 3.43 -5.30
C ILE A 43 12.77 3.78 -6.42
N ASN A 44 12.30 3.93 -7.65
CA ASN A 44 13.17 4.22 -8.80
C ASN A 44 13.90 5.56 -8.62
N ALA A 45 13.21 6.59 -8.09
CA ALA A 45 13.84 7.87 -7.79
C ALA A 45 14.94 7.72 -6.72
N ALA A 46 14.66 6.99 -5.62
CA ALA A 46 15.63 6.76 -4.56
C ALA A 46 16.83 5.92 -5.03
N HIS A 47 16.62 4.96 -5.93
CA HIS A 47 17.68 4.17 -6.53
C HIS A 47 18.64 5.04 -7.35
N VAL A 48 18.11 5.89 -8.24
CA VAL A 48 18.93 6.82 -9.04
C VAL A 48 19.75 7.77 -8.15
N GLU A 49 19.16 8.27 -7.06
CA GLU A 49 19.86 9.11 -6.08
C GLU A 49 20.96 8.33 -5.34
N ALA A 50 20.69 7.08 -4.96
CA ALA A 50 21.67 6.23 -4.27
C ALA A 50 22.87 5.89 -5.17
N GLU A 51 22.64 5.61 -6.46
CA GLU A 51 23.71 5.33 -7.44
C GLU A 51 24.56 6.57 -7.76
N SER A 52 24.04 7.78 -7.52
CA SER A 52 24.72 9.04 -7.83
C SER A 52 25.89 9.34 -6.88
N PHE A 53 26.02 8.63 -5.76
CA PHE A 53 27.09 8.82 -4.79
C PHE A 53 27.74 7.49 -4.40
N GLU A 54 29.07 7.49 -4.24
CA GLU A 54 29.79 6.33 -3.71
C GLU A 54 29.29 6.01 -2.30
N ASN A 55 28.83 4.77 -2.08
CA ASN A 55 28.16 4.32 -0.85
C ASN A 55 26.84 5.05 -0.52
N GLY A 56 26.13 5.57 -1.52
CA GLY A 56 24.80 6.14 -1.35
C GLY A 56 23.78 5.11 -0.88
N VAL A 57 22.86 5.51 0.01
CA VAL A 57 21.77 4.66 0.51
C VAL A 57 20.44 5.40 0.36
N GLY A 58 19.55 4.85 -0.47
CA GLY A 58 18.18 5.33 -0.63
C GLY A 58 17.25 4.68 0.39
N ILE A 59 16.53 5.47 1.18
CA ILE A 59 15.53 4.98 2.14
C ILE A 59 14.15 5.50 1.74
N VAL A 60 13.23 4.59 1.43
CA VAL A 60 11.86 4.91 1.02
C VAL A 60 10.87 4.36 2.05
N LYS A 61 10.09 5.25 2.67
CA LYS A 61 8.98 4.86 3.55
C LYS A 61 7.70 4.71 2.73
N LEU A 62 7.11 3.53 2.76
CA LEU A 62 5.83 3.22 2.12
C LEU A 62 4.70 3.09 3.16
N MET A 63 3.46 3.05 2.66
CA MET A 63 2.28 2.72 3.47
C MET A 63 2.29 1.24 3.85
N GLY A 64 1.54 0.89 4.91
CA GLY A 64 1.56 -0.45 5.51
C GLY A 64 1.61 -0.38 7.03
N ARG A 65 0.48 -0.04 7.66
CA ARG A 65 0.45 0.23 9.12
C ARG A 65 0.70 -1.03 9.94
N TYR A 66 0.10 -2.15 9.53
CA TYR A 66 0.16 -3.43 10.22
C TYR A 66 0.57 -4.59 9.30
N ASN A 67 0.80 -4.29 8.03
CA ASN A 67 1.13 -5.26 7.00
C ASN A 67 2.09 -4.63 6.00
N GLY A 68 2.88 -5.46 5.32
CA GLY A 68 3.89 -5.03 4.36
C GLY A 68 3.48 -5.25 2.91
N PHE A 69 2.19 -5.34 2.57
CA PHE A 69 1.77 -5.75 1.23
C PHE A 69 2.24 -4.77 0.14
N ILE A 70 2.07 -3.46 0.34
CA ILE A 70 2.53 -2.46 -0.63
C ILE A 70 4.06 -2.57 -0.81
N SER A 71 4.81 -2.63 0.30
CA SER A 71 6.27 -2.74 0.26
C SER A 71 6.73 -4.01 -0.46
N MET A 72 6.14 -5.17 -0.16
CA MET A 72 6.48 -6.42 -0.83
C MET A 72 6.16 -6.40 -2.32
N TYR A 73 4.95 -5.97 -2.70
CA TYR A 73 4.56 -5.94 -4.11
C TYR A 73 5.39 -4.93 -4.91
N ALA A 74 5.65 -3.75 -4.35
CA ALA A 74 6.50 -2.75 -5.00
C ALA A 74 7.95 -3.24 -5.13
N THR A 75 8.46 -3.96 -4.13
CA THR A 75 9.79 -4.59 -4.16
C THR A 75 9.87 -5.67 -5.21
N LEU A 76 8.91 -6.60 -5.26
CA LEU A 76 8.89 -7.68 -6.25
C LEU A 76 8.74 -7.18 -7.68
N ALA A 77 8.02 -6.06 -7.86
CA ALA A 77 7.82 -5.45 -9.15
C ALA A 77 8.98 -4.51 -9.55
N SER A 78 9.84 -4.10 -8.62
CA SER A 78 11.08 -3.36 -8.89
C SER A 78 12.26 -4.33 -8.94
N ARG A 79 13.36 -3.98 -9.62
CA ARG A 79 14.60 -4.77 -9.62
C ARG A 79 15.71 -4.11 -8.80
N ASP A 80 15.39 -2.98 -8.17
CA ASP A 80 16.35 -2.00 -7.69
C ASP A 80 16.37 -1.88 -6.16
N VAL A 81 15.66 -2.80 -5.47
CA VAL A 81 15.54 -2.83 -4.01
C VAL A 81 16.47 -3.90 -3.44
N ASP A 82 17.48 -3.48 -2.68
CA ASP A 82 18.41 -4.40 -2.02
C ASP A 82 17.86 -4.99 -0.71
N CYS A 83 17.01 -4.23 0.00
CA CYS A 83 16.44 -4.65 1.28
C CYS A 83 15.01 -4.13 1.45
N CYS A 84 14.09 -5.00 1.86
CA CYS A 84 12.70 -4.67 2.14
C CYS A 84 12.38 -4.93 3.61
N LEU A 85 12.03 -3.88 4.36
CA LEU A 85 11.64 -3.97 5.76
C LEU A 85 10.11 -3.94 5.86
N ILE A 86 9.54 -4.94 6.53
CA ILE A 86 8.09 -5.09 6.74
C ILE A 86 7.78 -5.23 8.24
N PRO A 87 6.56 -4.85 8.68
CA PRO A 87 6.08 -5.13 10.04
C PRO A 87 6.05 -6.62 10.38
#